data_AF-A0A1M4Y331-F1
#
_entry.id   AF-A0A1M4Y331-F1
#
_cell.length_a   1.000
_cell.length_b   1.000
_cell.length_c   1.000
_cell.angle_alpha   90.00
_cell.angle_beta   90.00
_cell.angle_gamma   90.00
#
_symmetry.space_group_name_H-M   'P 1'
#
loop_
_entity.id
_entity.type
_entity.pdbx_description
1 polymer ?
#
loop_
_entity_poly.entity_id
_entity_poly.type
_entity_poly.pdbx_seq_one_letter_code
_entity_poly.pdbx_strand_id
1 'polypeptide(L)'
;MNSIIKTSLLLGMYLCLLTISSCDKAKDRPELKKSKDYWKGTYDLTLQTDSTDIEFKIELVTGTDDMVYGYMQSDFKSYDSPIALDSTASDTAYFHGYTNRLRLQQKDSVWKGKFTFLRKEYDVEMKQTNTSVRKSLVESRDFTPLQFDRDFNSVAWATPVSADRIYVTSEKDIYLAELDGNTWQTTKVNYDRTLWEFYSIGISADKQRLIGHGQPLTDSLPHQGGGDYYFLELKTPTEIGNISPLPESINTDSYDIFPWMAENDDIVLTSYGKVEGVEKSGRADIYLAKLQDDGSYEVGVFDQDINTEEAEAGVFMDYDRRFIIFHKNNREKGTPDQLYISTKQADVWSTPQKLSAPVNRDFTWSYAGRIDPQGKYLYFNSGFRGKIQIYRIAVNELEELEPFFN
;
A
#
# COMPACT_ATOMS: atom_id res chain seq x y z
N MET A 1 10.33 -89.23 -42.24
CA MET A 1 10.68 -87.80 -42.35
C MET A 1 9.99 -87.07 -41.22
N ASN A 2 10.76 -86.21 -40.55
CA ASN A 2 10.60 -85.77 -39.15
C ASN A 2 9.29 -85.04 -38.82
N SER A 3 8.72 -85.35 -37.64
CA SER A 3 8.17 -84.30 -36.79
C SER A 3 8.41 -84.66 -35.32
N ILE A 4 9.36 -83.95 -34.70
CA ILE A 4 9.59 -84.02 -33.26
C ILE A 4 8.53 -83.19 -32.56
N ILE A 5 8.01 -83.81 -31.51
CA ILE A 5 6.87 -83.44 -30.69
C ILE A 5 7.38 -82.80 -29.39
N LYS A 6 6.57 -81.86 -28.83
CA LYS A 6 6.51 -81.41 -27.41
C LYS A 6 7.66 -80.52 -26.93
N THR A 7 7.51 -79.51 -26.06
CA THR A 7 6.41 -78.94 -25.27
C THR A 7 6.96 -77.70 -24.54
N SER A 8 6.16 -76.65 -24.31
CA SER A 8 6.19 -75.74 -23.13
C SER A 8 5.46 -74.44 -23.49
N LEU A 9 4.76 -73.72 -22.64
CA LEU A 9 4.14 -73.93 -21.33
C LEU A 9 3.07 -72.83 -21.27
N LEU A 10 1.92 -73.11 -20.67
CA LEU A 10 0.82 -72.17 -20.56
C LEU A 10 1.05 -71.17 -19.39
N LEU A 11 0.60 -69.93 -19.63
CA LEU A 11 -0.17 -69.06 -18.73
C LEU A 11 0.55 -67.98 -17.89
N GLY A 12 0.19 -66.72 -18.20
CA GLY A 12 -0.25 -65.72 -17.21
C GLY A 12 0.45 -64.36 -17.25
N MET A 13 -0.21 -63.30 -17.76
CA MET A 13 -0.79 -62.20 -16.95
C MET A 13 -1.36 -61.07 -17.81
N TYR A 14 -2.46 -60.49 -17.31
CA TYR A 14 -3.25 -59.38 -17.86
C TYR A 14 -2.44 -58.07 -18.00
N LEU A 15 -2.70 -57.30 -19.07
CA LEU A 15 -2.38 -55.87 -19.13
C LEU A 15 -3.63 -55.10 -19.61
N CYS A 16 -4.17 -54.26 -18.73
CA CYS A 16 -5.27 -53.34 -19.01
C CYS A 16 -4.70 -52.11 -19.74
N LEU A 17 -5.14 -51.87 -20.99
CA LEU A 17 -4.82 -50.65 -21.74
C LEU A 17 -6.05 -49.73 -21.74
N LEU A 18 -6.00 -48.72 -20.87
CA LEU A 18 -6.86 -47.53 -20.94
C LEU A 18 -6.39 -46.66 -22.10
N THR A 19 -7.23 -46.49 -23.12
CA THR A 19 -7.01 -45.53 -24.20
C THR A 19 -7.31 -44.12 -23.70
N ILE A 20 -6.26 -43.31 -23.54
CA ILE A 20 -6.38 -41.87 -23.31
C ILE A 20 -6.73 -41.22 -24.66
N SER A 21 -7.97 -40.78 -24.82
CA SER A 21 -8.35 -39.87 -25.90
C SER A 21 -7.87 -38.46 -25.53
N SER A 22 -6.86 -37.99 -26.24
CA SER A 22 -6.32 -36.63 -26.14
C SER A 22 -7.40 -35.59 -26.50
N CYS A 23 -7.74 -34.72 -25.56
CA CYS A 23 -8.55 -33.54 -25.80
C CYS A 23 -7.64 -32.36 -26.15
N ASP A 24 -7.10 -32.34 -27.38
CA ASP A 24 -6.30 -31.23 -27.92
C ASP A 24 -7.17 -30.37 -28.86
N LYS A 25 -8.02 -29.50 -28.29
CA LYS A 25 -8.59 -28.33 -28.98
C LYS A 25 -8.94 -27.22 -27.99
N ALA A 26 -7.92 -26.61 -27.38
CA ALA A 26 -8.07 -25.37 -26.61
C ALA A 26 -6.84 -24.45 -26.68
N LYS A 27 -6.07 -24.53 -27.77
CA LYS A 27 -5.01 -23.57 -28.11
C LYS A 27 -5.23 -23.16 -29.56
N ASP A 28 -5.13 -21.86 -29.85
CA ASP A 28 -5.41 -21.20 -31.14
C ASP A 28 -6.83 -20.63 -31.32
N ARG A 29 -7.32 -19.86 -30.34
CA ARG A 29 -8.09 -18.65 -30.69
C ARG A 29 -7.11 -17.48 -30.76
N PRO A 30 -7.01 -16.73 -31.88
CA PRO A 30 -6.18 -15.54 -31.92
C PRO A 30 -6.74 -14.56 -30.88
N GLU A 31 -5.95 -14.21 -29.87
CA GLU A 31 -6.23 -13.04 -29.06
C GLU A 31 -6.27 -11.83 -29.99
N LEU A 32 -7.43 -11.20 -30.10
CA LEU A 32 -7.55 -9.89 -30.72
C LEU A 32 -6.59 -8.97 -29.98
N LYS A 33 -5.50 -8.59 -30.63
CA LYS A 33 -4.50 -7.68 -30.08
C LYS A 33 -5.14 -6.30 -29.94
N LYS A 34 -5.74 -6.06 -28.77
CA LYS A 34 -6.38 -4.78 -28.42
C LYS A 34 -5.33 -3.67 -28.50
N SER A 35 -5.70 -2.50 -29.01
CA SER A 35 -4.81 -1.33 -29.02
C SER A 35 -4.41 -0.95 -27.58
N LYS A 36 -3.24 -0.34 -27.39
CA LYS A 36 -2.75 0.07 -26.06
C LYS A 36 -3.78 0.87 -25.27
N ASP A 37 -4.51 1.79 -25.92
CA ASP A 37 -5.53 2.62 -25.28
C ASP A 37 -6.96 2.03 -25.41
N TYR A 38 -7.14 0.71 -25.63
CA TYR A 38 -8.45 0.09 -25.82
C TYR A 38 -9.43 0.37 -24.67
N TRP A 39 -8.93 0.36 -23.43
CA TRP A 39 -9.73 0.59 -22.23
C TRP A 39 -9.80 2.07 -21.84
N LYS A 40 -9.13 2.96 -22.57
CA LYS A 40 -9.07 4.37 -22.17
C LYS A 40 -10.44 5.03 -22.40
N GLY A 41 -10.98 5.64 -21.35
CA GLY A 41 -12.20 6.43 -21.46
C GLY A 41 -13.02 6.49 -20.18
N THR A 42 -14.18 7.12 -20.30
CA THR A 42 -15.21 7.17 -19.25
C THR A 42 -16.29 6.15 -19.57
N TYR A 43 -16.76 5.45 -18.54
CA TYR A 43 -17.79 4.44 -18.59
C TYR A 43 -18.86 4.73 -17.54
N ASP A 44 -20.12 4.53 -17.90
CA ASP A 44 -21.20 4.42 -16.95
C ASP A 44 -21.40 2.94 -16.64
N LEU A 45 -21.45 2.60 -15.35
CA LEU A 45 -21.75 1.26 -14.84
C LEU A 45 -23.05 1.33 -14.02
N THR A 46 -24.11 0.73 -14.55
CA THR A 46 -25.42 0.66 -13.91
C THR A 46 -25.53 -0.66 -13.15
N LEU A 47 -25.69 -0.57 -11.83
CA LEU A 47 -25.89 -1.69 -10.93
C LEU A 47 -27.37 -1.89 -10.65
N GLN A 48 -27.90 -3.05 -11.05
CA GLN A 48 -29.32 -3.37 -10.94
C GLN A 48 -29.65 -3.88 -9.53
N THR A 49 -30.58 -3.21 -8.84
CA THR A 49 -31.09 -3.66 -7.54
C THR A 49 -32.59 -3.93 -7.60
N ASP A 50 -33.14 -4.56 -6.57
CA ASP A 50 -34.59 -4.83 -6.48
C ASP A 50 -35.46 -3.55 -6.43
N SER A 51 -34.87 -2.40 -6.07
CA SER A 51 -35.61 -1.15 -5.85
C SER A 51 -35.25 -0.04 -6.84
N THR A 52 -33.96 0.26 -6.98
CA THR A 52 -33.48 1.39 -7.78
C THR A 52 -32.05 1.13 -8.20
N ASP A 53 -31.76 1.37 -9.48
CA ASP A 53 -30.42 1.19 -10.00
C ASP A 53 -29.44 2.16 -9.32
N ILE A 54 -28.21 1.70 -9.13
CA ILE A 54 -27.11 2.50 -8.59
C ILE A 54 -26.14 2.78 -9.73
N GLU A 55 -25.90 4.05 -10.00
CA GLU A 55 -24.99 4.47 -11.07
C GLU A 55 -23.58 4.69 -10.55
N PHE A 56 -22.60 4.19 -11.30
CA PHE A 56 -21.19 4.45 -11.11
C PHE A 56 -20.60 5.08 -12.36
N LYS A 57 -19.67 6.02 -12.17
CA LYS A 57 -18.78 6.52 -13.22
C LYS A 57 -17.41 5.89 -13.04
N ILE A 58 -16.86 5.36 -14.12
CA ILE A 58 -15.53 4.76 -14.16
C ILE A 58 -14.70 5.51 -15.19
N GLU A 59 -13.48 5.89 -14.83
CA GLU A 59 -12.48 6.39 -15.75
C GLU A 59 -11.29 5.44 -15.78
N LEU A 60 -10.88 4.99 -16.96
CA LEU A 60 -9.79 4.03 -17.14
C LEU A 60 -8.69 4.60 -18.05
N VAL A 61 -7.45 4.22 -17.77
CA VAL A 61 -6.27 4.47 -18.61
C VAL A 61 -5.42 3.20 -18.69
N THR A 62 -4.51 3.18 -19.67
CA THR A 62 -3.46 2.16 -19.77
C THR A 62 -2.11 2.80 -19.50
N GLY A 63 -1.43 2.28 -18.47
CA GLY A 63 -0.09 2.67 -18.09
C GLY A 63 0.95 2.40 -19.18
N THR A 64 2.14 2.97 -19.00
CA THR A 64 3.29 2.73 -19.88
C THR A 64 3.75 1.27 -19.85
N ASP A 65 3.53 0.60 -18.72
CA ASP A 65 3.72 -0.83 -18.42
C ASP A 65 2.53 -1.72 -18.83
N ASP A 66 1.62 -1.22 -19.67
CA ASP A 66 0.46 -1.91 -20.24
C ASP A 66 -0.63 -2.35 -19.24
N MET A 67 -0.49 -2.00 -17.96
CA MET A 67 -1.51 -2.24 -16.94
C MET A 67 -2.68 -1.26 -17.11
N VAL A 68 -3.91 -1.77 -17.00
CA VAL A 68 -5.14 -0.96 -17.08
C VAL A 68 -5.65 -0.69 -15.68
N TYR A 69 -5.83 0.58 -15.36
CA TYR A 69 -6.31 1.01 -14.05
C TYR A 69 -7.05 2.34 -14.16
N GLY A 70 -7.64 2.77 -13.07
CA GLY A 70 -8.50 3.92 -13.07
C GLY A 70 -9.19 4.16 -11.75
N TYR A 71 -10.31 4.86 -11.83
CA TYR A 71 -11.07 5.26 -10.66
C TYR A 71 -12.57 5.11 -10.91
N MET A 72 -13.30 4.75 -9.86
CA MET A 72 -14.73 4.49 -9.86
C MET A 72 -15.41 5.32 -8.77
N GLN A 73 -16.49 6.00 -9.12
CA GLN A 73 -17.24 6.88 -8.20
C GLN A 73 -18.75 6.67 -8.32
N SER A 74 -19.47 6.84 -7.22
CA SER A 74 -20.93 6.88 -7.18
C SER A 74 -21.41 7.84 -6.11
N ASP A 75 -22.46 8.61 -6.40
CA ASP A 75 -23.13 9.45 -5.41
C ASP A 75 -23.80 8.58 -4.32
N PHE A 76 -24.08 7.31 -4.61
CA PHE A 76 -24.63 6.39 -3.62
C PHE A 76 -23.63 6.13 -2.50
N LYS A 77 -23.96 6.66 -1.32
CA LYS A 77 -23.11 6.64 -0.11
C LYS A 77 -21.74 7.30 -0.33
N SER A 78 -21.65 8.24 -1.27
CA SER A 78 -20.39 8.92 -1.60
C SER A 78 -19.25 7.94 -1.84
N TYR A 79 -19.51 6.90 -2.64
CA TYR A 79 -18.54 5.85 -2.86
C TYR A 79 -17.48 6.28 -3.86
N ASP A 80 -16.22 6.00 -3.54
CA ASP A 80 -15.08 6.29 -4.38
C ASP A 80 -13.98 5.23 -4.20
N SER A 81 -13.36 4.77 -5.29
CA SER A 81 -12.34 3.72 -5.20
C SER A 81 -11.49 3.59 -6.46
N PRO A 82 -10.18 3.32 -6.32
CA PRO A 82 -9.38 2.82 -7.42
C PRO A 82 -9.97 1.52 -8.00
N ILE A 83 -9.78 1.33 -9.30
CA ILE A 83 -10.15 0.10 -10.01
C ILE A 83 -9.02 -0.29 -10.94
N ALA A 84 -8.73 -1.59 -11.05
CA ALA A 84 -7.72 -2.11 -11.96
C ALA A 84 -8.16 -3.41 -12.62
N LEU A 85 -7.67 -3.63 -13.83
CA LEU A 85 -7.92 -4.83 -14.61
C LEU A 85 -6.97 -5.94 -14.15
N ASP A 86 -7.54 -7.07 -13.72
CA ASP A 86 -6.80 -8.27 -13.35
C ASP A 86 -6.39 -9.07 -14.59
N SER A 87 -7.36 -9.32 -15.48
CA SER A 87 -7.17 -10.18 -16.64
C SER A 87 -8.27 -10.00 -17.68
N THR A 88 -7.99 -10.44 -18.90
CA THR A 88 -8.99 -10.54 -19.97
C THR A 88 -8.97 -11.91 -20.60
N ALA A 89 -10.14 -12.38 -21.03
CA ALA A 89 -10.30 -13.41 -22.06
C ALA A 89 -10.94 -12.76 -23.30
N SER A 90 -11.16 -13.53 -24.37
CA SER A 90 -11.62 -13.03 -25.68
C SER A 90 -12.75 -11.98 -25.61
N ASP A 91 -13.73 -12.22 -24.76
CA ASP A 91 -14.94 -11.41 -24.56
C ASP A 91 -15.19 -11.12 -23.08
N THR A 92 -14.24 -11.39 -22.18
CA THR A 92 -14.44 -11.26 -20.73
C THR A 92 -13.35 -10.41 -20.12
N ALA A 93 -13.70 -9.58 -19.13
CA ALA A 93 -12.76 -8.77 -18.38
C ALA A 93 -13.05 -8.88 -16.88
N TYR A 94 -11.98 -8.97 -16.10
CA TYR A 94 -12.02 -9.06 -14.65
C TYR A 94 -11.30 -7.85 -14.08
N PHE A 95 -11.99 -7.10 -13.23
CA PHE A 95 -11.44 -5.98 -12.50
C PHE A 95 -11.60 -6.20 -11.01
N HIS A 96 -10.69 -5.63 -10.24
CA HIS A 96 -10.85 -5.42 -8.82
C HIS A 96 -10.91 -3.93 -8.50
N GLY A 97 -11.72 -3.57 -7.52
CA GLY A 97 -11.53 -2.35 -6.74
C GLY A 97 -11.05 -2.74 -5.34
N TYR A 98 -11.13 -1.81 -4.40
CA TYR A 98 -10.60 -2.03 -3.04
C TYR A 98 -11.15 -3.30 -2.35
N THR A 99 -12.47 -3.40 -2.18
CA THR A 99 -13.14 -4.60 -1.62
C THR A 99 -14.12 -5.24 -2.60
N ASN A 100 -14.12 -4.75 -3.84
CA ASN A 100 -15.14 -5.03 -4.83
C ASN A 100 -14.51 -5.76 -6.04
N ARG A 101 -15.31 -6.58 -6.71
CA ARG A 101 -14.88 -7.32 -7.91
C ARG A 101 -15.90 -7.11 -9.02
N LEU A 102 -15.43 -6.82 -10.22
CA LEU A 102 -16.26 -6.57 -11.39
C LEU A 102 -15.87 -7.57 -12.49
N ARG A 103 -16.80 -8.44 -12.85
CA ARG A 103 -16.65 -9.39 -13.96
C ARG A 103 -17.60 -8.98 -15.07
N LEU A 104 -17.06 -8.76 -16.26
CA LEU A 104 -17.82 -8.29 -17.41
C LEU A 104 -17.61 -9.22 -18.60
N GLN A 105 -18.68 -9.49 -19.33
CA GLN A 105 -18.65 -10.14 -20.64
C GLN A 105 -19.16 -9.15 -21.70
N GLN A 106 -18.43 -9.02 -22.79
CA GLN A 106 -18.80 -8.16 -23.90
C GLN A 106 -19.94 -8.81 -24.69
N LYS A 107 -21.05 -8.09 -24.83
CA LYS A 107 -22.18 -8.45 -25.69
C LYS A 107 -22.51 -7.23 -26.54
N ASP A 108 -22.18 -7.30 -27.82
CA ASP A 108 -22.24 -6.16 -28.74
C ASP A 108 -21.36 -4.98 -28.25
N SER A 109 -21.92 -3.77 -28.18
CA SER A 109 -21.25 -2.56 -27.71
C SER A 109 -21.40 -2.32 -26.20
N VAL A 110 -21.89 -3.32 -25.46
CA VAL A 110 -22.24 -3.21 -24.04
C VAL A 110 -21.57 -4.34 -23.27
N TRP A 111 -21.02 -4.02 -22.10
CA TRP A 111 -20.48 -5.02 -21.20
C TRP A 111 -21.54 -5.38 -20.16
N LYS A 112 -21.79 -6.66 -19.94
CA LYS A 112 -22.74 -7.13 -18.92
C LYS A 112 -22.06 -8.10 -17.98
N GLY A 113 -22.43 -8.11 -16.72
CA GLY A 113 -21.91 -9.12 -15.82
C GLY A 113 -22.27 -8.91 -14.37
N LYS A 114 -21.30 -9.15 -13.47
CA LYS A 114 -21.51 -9.16 -12.02
C LYS A 114 -20.56 -8.19 -11.33
N PHE A 115 -21.07 -7.45 -10.36
CA PHE A 115 -20.29 -6.57 -9.49
C PHE A 115 -20.56 -6.89 -8.03
N THR A 116 -19.50 -7.16 -7.27
CA THR A 116 -19.59 -7.26 -5.81
C THR A 116 -19.54 -5.87 -5.22
N PHE A 117 -20.61 -5.44 -4.54
CA PHE A 117 -20.71 -4.15 -3.86
C PHE A 117 -21.38 -4.33 -2.50
N LEU A 118 -20.82 -3.72 -1.45
CA LEU A 118 -21.32 -3.86 -0.07
C LEU A 118 -21.56 -5.34 0.34
N ARG A 119 -20.62 -6.22 -0.04
CA ARG A 119 -20.63 -7.67 0.24
C ARG A 119 -21.78 -8.46 -0.41
N LYS A 120 -22.47 -7.88 -1.40
CA LYS A 120 -23.49 -8.56 -2.23
C LYS A 120 -23.08 -8.51 -3.69
N GLU A 121 -23.58 -9.45 -4.49
CA GLU A 121 -23.34 -9.50 -5.93
C GLU A 121 -24.57 -9.03 -6.70
N TYR A 122 -24.36 -8.15 -7.68
CA TYR A 122 -25.41 -7.54 -8.49
C TYR A 122 -25.17 -7.74 -9.97
N ASP A 123 -26.24 -7.80 -10.76
CA ASP A 123 -26.15 -7.67 -12.21
C ASP A 123 -25.79 -6.23 -12.58
N VAL A 124 -24.93 -6.10 -13.57
CA VAL A 124 -24.46 -4.80 -14.04
C VAL A 124 -24.43 -4.70 -15.55
N GLU A 125 -24.60 -3.48 -16.03
CA GLU A 125 -24.35 -3.07 -17.41
C GLU A 125 -23.30 -1.95 -17.41
N MET A 126 -22.26 -2.06 -18.23
CA MET A 126 -21.23 -1.04 -18.38
C MET A 126 -21.15 -0.59 -19.85
N LYS A 127 -21.19 0.72 -20.05
CA LYS A 127 -21.14 1.35 -21.37
C LYS A 127 -20.12 2.47 -21.39
N GLN A 128 -19.27 2.46 -22.42
CA GLN A 128 -18.37 3.59 -22.65
C GLN A 128 -19.17 4.81 -23.10
N THR A 129 -18.98 5.94 -22.43
CA THR A 129 -19.66 7.21 -22.71
C THR A 129 -18.72 8.24 -23.32
N ASN A 130 -17.41 8.13 -23.07
CA ASN A 130 -16.40 9.01 -23.65
C ASN A 130 -15.04 8.29 -23.81
N THR A 131 -14.18 8.77 -24.70
CA THR A 131 -12.77 8.35 -24.82
C THR A 131 -11.81 9.21 -23.99
N SER A 132 -12.28 10.36 -23.51
CA SER A 132 -11.55 11.26 -22.63
C SER A 132 -11.64 10.82 -21.17
N VAL A 133 -10.65 11.23 -20.38
CA VAL A 133 -10.58 11.04 -18.92
C VAL A 133 -9.93 12.26 -18.30
N ARG A 134 -10.02 12.43 -16.99
CA ARG A 134 -9.37 13.52 -16.24
C ARG A 134 -7.87 13.57 -16.47
N LYS A 135 -7.32 14.80 -16.48
CA LYS A 135 -5.91 15.09 -16.78
C LYS A 135 -4.95 14.34 -15.84
N SER A 136 -5.21 14.39 -14.54
CA SER A 136 -4.39 13.75 -13.50
C SER A 136 -4.28 12.22 -13.68
N LEU A 137 -5.33 11.57 -14.20
CA LEU A 137 -5.30 10.14 -14.48
C LEU A 137 -4.43 9.84 -15.71
N VAL A 138 -4.49 10.68 -16.75
CA VAL A 138 -3.57 10.58 -17.92
C VAL A 138 -2.12 10.81 -17.51
N GLU A 139 -1.86 11.78 -16.65
CA GLU A 139 -0.53 12.12 -16.13
C GLU A 139 0.03 11.06 -15.17
N SER A 140 -0.77 10.06 -14.77
CA SER A 140 -0.30 8.97 -13.91
C SER A 140 0.34 7.80 -14.65
N ARG A 141 0.28 7.77 -16.00
CA ARG A 141 0.56 6.58 -16.82
C ARG A 141 2.01 6.09 -16.76
N ASP A 142 2.94 7.00 -16.56
CA ASP A 142 4.37 6.73 -16.40
C ASP A 142 4.78 6.49 -14.94
N PHE A 143 3.88 6.75 -14.00
CA PHE A 143 4.13 6.59 -12.58
C PHE A 143 3.88 5.13 -12.14
N THR A 144 4.93 4.32 -12.23
CA THR A 144 4.90 2.89 -11.87
C THR A 144 5.36 2.67 -10.43
N PRO A 145 4.77 1.67 -9.73
CA PRO A 145 5.20 1.30 -8.38
C PRO A 145 6.61 0.66 -8.41
N LEU A 146 7.25 0.59 -7.23
CA LEU A 146 8.47 -0.18 -7.05
C LEU A 146 8.23 -1.65 -7.44
N GLN A 147 9.16 -2.22 -8.19
CA GLN A 147 9.12 -3.63 -8.60
C GLN A 147 9.90 -4.48 -7.61
N PHE A 148 9.24 -5.39 -6.90
CA PHE A 148 9.88 -6.32 -5.98
C PHE A 148 10.13 -7.67 -6.66
N ASP A 149 11.07 -8.43 -6.14
CA ASP A 149 11.37 -9.82 -6.55
C ASP A 149 10.24 -10.83 -6.27
N ARG A 150 9.16 -10.38 -5.62
CA ARG A 150 7.95 -11.14 -5.30
C ARG A 150 6.72 -10.28 -5.42
N ASP A 151 5.57 -10.92 -5.63
CA ASP A 151 4.29 -10.23 -5.64
C ASP A 151 3.70 -10.14 -4.23
N PHE A 152 3.76 -8.95 -3.65
CA PHE A 152 3.06 -8.67 -2.40
C PHE A 152 1.58 -8.35 -2.68
N ASN A 153 0.70 -8.94 -1.89
CA ASN A 153 -0.72 -8.56 -1.86
C ASN A 153 -0.88 -7.09 -1.46
N SER A 154 -0.08 -6.63 -0.50
CA SER A 154 0.04 -5.23 -0.07
C SER A 154 1.44 -5.00 0.50
N VAL A 155 2.07 -3.88 0.17
CA VAL A 155 3.39 -3.49 0.71
C VAL A 155 3.39 -2.02 1.09
N ALA A 156 3.86 -1.70 2.28
CA ALA A 156 3.77 -0.36 2.85
C ALA A 156 4.97 0.03 3.73
N TRP A 157 4.96 1.28 4.17
CA TRP A 157 5.89 1.82 5.18
C TRP A 157 7.36 1.71 4.76
N ALA A 158 7.65 2.18 3.54
CA ALA A 158 9.02 2.36 3.07
C ALA A 158 9.81 3.17 4.10
N THR A 159 10.83 2.55 4.68
CA THR A 159 11.69 3.11 5.71
C THR A 159 13.11 3.11 5.18
N PRO A 160 13.54 4.20 4.53
CA PRO A 160 14.78 4.19 3.78
C PRO A 160 16.01 4.22 4.68
N VAL A 161 16.96 3.34 4.38
CA VAL A 161 18.32 3.32 4.96
C VAL A 161 19.28 4.08 4.04
N SER A 162 19.03 4.01 2.74
CA SER A 162 19.65 4.75 1.65
C SER A 162 18.68 4.86 0.46
N ALA A 163 19.09 5.55 -0.60
CA ALA A 163 18.33 5.67 -1.84
C ALA A 163 18.04 4.34 -2.58
N ASP A 164 18.73 3.27 -2.22
CA ASP A 164 18.68 1.94 -2.83
C ASP A 164 18.46 0.80 -1.81
N ARG A 165 18.18 1.14 -0.55
CA ARG A 165 17.92 0.18 0.52
C ARG A 165 16.84 0.68 1.47
N ILE A 166 15.75 -0.07 1.59
CA ILE A 166 14.59 0.31 2.39
C ILE A 166 14.11 -0.88 3.22
N TYR A 167 13.61 -0.65 4.43
CA TYR A 167 12.72 -1.62 5.08
C TYR A 167 11.29 -1.37 4.62
N VAL A 168 10.49 -2.42 4.52
CA VAL A 168 9.05 -2.36 4.20
C VAL A 168 8.28 -3.33 5.08
N THR A 169 7.00 -3.07 5.26
CA THR A 169 6.08 -4.02 5.88
C THR A 169 5.13 -4.62 4.83
N SER A 170 4.85 -5.91 4.98
CA SER A 170 3.84 -6.62 4.20
C SER A 170 3.30 -7.78 4.99
N GLU A 171 1.98 -7.98 5.03
CA GLU A 171 1.34 -9.11 5.75
C GLU A 171 1.83 -9.25 7.21
N LYS A 172 2.07 -8.09 7.86
CA LYS A 172 2.57 -7.95 9.23
C LYS A 172 4.01 -8.45 9.48
N ASP A 173 4.73 -8.70 8.39
CA ASP A 173 6.16 -8.99 8.35
C ASP A 173 6.99 -7.77 8.01
N ILE A 174 8.26 -7.80 8.42
CA ILE A 174 9.27 -6.83 8.03
C ILE A 174 10.21 -7.46 7.00
N TYR A 175 10.47 -6.72 5.92
CA TYR A 175 11.44 -7.09 4.89
C TYR A 175 12.46 -5.97 4.72
N LEU A 176 13.72 -6.35 4.52
CA LEU A 176 14.72 -5.48 3.93
C LEU A 176 14.69 -5.65 2.41
N ALA A 177 14.57 -4.54 1.68
CA ALA A 177 14.59 -4.52 0.23
C ALA A 177 15.80 -3.72 -0.28
N GLU A 178 16.57 -4.31 -1.21
CA GLU A 178 17.76 -3.71 -1.81
C GLU A 178 17.60 -3.67 -3.33
N LEU A 179 17.88 -2.52 -3.95
CA LEU A 179 17.70 -2.34 -5.39
C LEU A 179 18.83 -2.99 -6.19
N ASP A 180 18.49 -3.95 -7.04
CA ASP A 180 19.38 -4.56 -8.03
C ASP A 180 18.81 -4.33 -9.44
N GLY A 181 19.47 -3.46 -10.21
CA GLY A 181 18.95 -2.96 -11.48
C GLY A 181 17.63 -2.22 -11.30
N ASN A 182 16.53 -2.81 -11.76
CA ASN A 182 15.17 -2.27 -11.64
C ASN A 182 14.29 -3.02 -10.63
N THR A 183 14.85 -4.04 -9.96
CA THR A 183 14.09 -4.91 -9.06
C THR A 183 14.63 -4.81 -7.64
N TRP A 184 13.74 -4.61 -6.69
CA TRP A 184 14.02 -4.63 -5.26
C TRP A 184 14.03 -6.07 -4.76
N GLN A 185 15.23 -6.57 -4.47
CA GLN A 185 15.45 -7.90 -3.90
C GLN A 185 15.08 -7.87 -2.42
N THR A 186 14.23 -8.80 -1.97
CA THR A 186 13.68 -8.75 -0.61
C THR A 186 14.19 -9.89 0.26
N THR A 187 14.73 -9.54 1.43
CA THR A 187 15.11 -10.46 2.48
C THR A 187 14.22 -10.26 3.69
N LYS A 188 13.58 -11.33 4.15
CA LYS A 188 12.73 -11.29 5.36
C LYS A 188 13.61 -11.04 6.58
N VAL A 189 13.20 -10.10 7.44
CA VAL A 189 13.90 -9.83 8.70
C VAL A 189 13.53 -10.92 9.72
N ASN A 190 14.55 -11.50 10.36
CA ASN A 190 14.38 -12.59 11.33
C ASN A 190 14.04 -12.04 12.73
N TYR A 191 12.88 -12.44 13.26
CA TYR A 191 12.42 -12.24 14.64
C TYR A 191 11.34 -13.28 14.97
N ASP A 192 10.97 -13.44 16.23
CA ASP A 192 9.98 -14.45 16.64
C ASP A 192 8.55 -14.06 16.23
N ARG A 193 8.12 -14.55 15.07
CA ARG A 193 6.77 -14.37 14.51
C ARG A 193 5.67 -15.12 15.26
N THR A 194 6.02 -16.02 16.18
CA THR A 194 5.02 -16.64 17.07
C THR A 194 4.66 -15.72 18.22
N LEU A 195 5.50 -14.71 18.49
CA LEU A 195 5.33 -13.74 19.55
C LEU A 195 4.97 -12.35 19.03
N TRP A 196 5.39 -11.95 17.82
CA TRP A 196 5.29 -10.56 17.37
C TRP A 196 4.78 -10.38 15.94
N GLU A 197 4.00 -9.33 15.75
CA GLU A 197 3.56 -8.81 14.45
C GLU A 197 3.72 -7.29 14.40
N PHE A 198 4.12 -6.74 13.25
CA PHE A 198 4.35 -5.30 13.07
C PHE A 198 3.65 -4.77 11.82
N TYR A 199 3.04 -3.59 11.93
CA TYR A 199 2.22 -3.00 10.88
C TYR A 199 2.92 -1.84 10.15
N SER A 200 3.68 -1.05 10.90
CA SER A 200 4.46 0.07 10.40
C SER A 200 5.76 0.19 11.18
N ILE A 201 6.81 0.66 10.54
CA ILE A 201 8.15 0.74 11.12
C ILE A 201 8.77 2.10 10.84
N GLY A 202 9.80 2.47 11.59
CA GLY A 202 10.73 3.59 11.39
C GLY A 202 12.15 3.15 11.73
N ILE A 203 13.14 4.02 11.58
CA ILE A 203 14.56 3.68 11.80
C ILE A 203 15.32 4.82 12.47
N SER A 204 16.29 4.50 13.32
CA SER A 204 17.21 5.46 13.92
C SER A 204 18.12 6.12 12.88
N ALA A 205 18.59 7.33 13.19
CA ALA A 205 19.59 8.02 12.41
C ALA A 205 20.88 7.17 12.24
N ASP A 206 21.29 6.44 13.29
CA ASP A 206 22.46 5.55 13.28
C ASP A 206 22.23 4.19 12.60
N LYS A 207 20.98 3.90 12.21
CA LYS A 207 20.53 2.68 11.52
C LYS A 207 20.76 1.39 12.32
N GLN A 208 20.96 1.47 13.64
CA GLN A 208 21.12 0.30 14.51
C GLN A 208 19.79 -0.21 15.08
N ARG A 209 18.71 0.58 14.97
CA ARG A 209 17.43 0.26 15.60
C ARG A 209 16.26 0.59 14.69
N LEU A 210 15.28 -0.31 14.63
CA LEU A 210 13.95 0.02 14.12
C LEU A 210 13.02 0.36 15.29
N ILE A 211 12.07 1.24 15.02
CA ILE A 211 10.89 1.42 15.86
C ILE A 211 9.70 0.82 15.12
N GLY A 212 8.90 0.00 15.77
CA GLY A 212 7.76 -0.68 15.14
C GLY A 212 6.49 -0.45 15.91
N HIS A 213 5.41 -0.09 15.21
CA HIS A 213 4.05 -0.24 15.74
C HIS A 213 3.57 -1.65 15.42
N GLY A 214 3.11 -2.35 16.44
CA GLY A 214 2.78 -3.77 16.40
C GLY A 214 2.02 -4.23 17.63
N GLN A 215 1.98 -5.54 17.82
CA GLN A 215 1.45 -6.14 19.04
C GLN A 215 2.11 -7.49 19.31
N PRO A 216 2.18 -7.93 20.57
CA PRO A 216 2.50 -9.30 20.89
C PRO A 216 1.31 -10.21 20.54
N LEU A 217 1.60 -11.47 20.28
CA LEU A 217 0.61 -12.53 20.03
C LEU A 217 0.29 -13.34 21.29
N THR A 218 0.77 -12.89 22.44
CA THR A 218 0.55 -13.50 23.75
C THR A 218 0.41 -12.43 24.82
N ASP A 219 -0.54 -12.65 25.73
CA ASP A 219 -0.81 -11.76 26.88
C ASP A 219 0.34 -11.70 27.90
N SER A 220 1.36 -12.56 27.76
CA SER A 220 2.52 -12.59 28.66
C SER A 220 3.54 -11.48 28.40
N LEU A 221 3.43 -10.80 27.27
CA LEU A 221 4.33 -9.73 26.87
C LEU A 221 3.69 -8.35 27.13
N PRO A 222 4.49 -7.32 27.43
CA PRO A 222 3.96 -5.99 27.72
C PRO A 222 3.16 -5.43 26.54
N HIS A 223 1.91 -5.04 26.81
CA HIS A 223 1.02 -4.38 25.86
C HIS A 223 -0.02 -3.51 26.60
N GLN A 224 -0.34 -2.34 26.07
CA GLN A 224 -1.37 -1.46 26.64
C GLN A 224 -2.72 -1.52 25.92
N GLY A 225 -2.75 -1.81 24.61
CA GLY A 225 -3.98 -1.96 23.83
C GLY A 225 -3.88 -1.28 22.47
N GLY A 226 -4.76 -1.62 21.51
CA GLY A 226 -4.92 -0.90 20.23
C GLY A 226 -3.77 -0.95 19.21
N GLY A 227 -2.55 -1.24 19.65
CA GLY A 227 -1.32 -1.34 18.87
C GLY A 227 -0.26 -0.46 19.52
N ASP A 228 0.86 -1.05 19.94
CA ASP A 228 1.91 -0.37 20.72
C ASP A 228 3.18 -0.19 19.91
N TYR A 229 4.05 0.69 20.39
CA TYR A 229 5.40 0.86 19.90
C TYR A 229 6.41 -0.01 20.64
N TYR A 230 7.34 -0.56 19.85
CA TYR A 230 8.47 -1.33 20.32
C TYR A 230 9.76 -0.83 19.67
N PHE A 231 10.86 -0.89 20.41
CA PHE A 231 12.20 -0.88 19.83
C PHE A 231 12.57 -2.28 19.37
N LEU A 232 13.16 -2.36 18.18
CA LEU A 232 13.67 -3.59 17.57
C LEU A 232 15.15 -3.35 17.30
N GLU A 233 16.00 -3.83 18.20
CA GLU A 233 17.45 -3.68 18.09
C GLU A 233 17.98 -4.59 16.98
N LEU A 234 18.67 -4.03 15.99
CA LEU A 234 19.22 -4.80 14.88
C LEU A 234 20.52 -5.46 15.33
N LYS A 235 20.56 -6.80 15.30
CA LYS A 235 21.82 -7.55 15.41
C LYS A 235 22.54 -7.59 14.06
N THR A 236 21.76 -7.72 13.00
CA THR A 236 22.19 -7.49 11.61
C THR A 236 21.04 -6.76 10.90
N PRO A 237 21.26 -6.22 9.69
CA PRO A 237 20.17 -5.59 8.94
C PRO A 237 18.96 -6.51 8.67
N THR A 238 19.10 -7.83 8.82
CA THR A 238 18.03 -8.82 8.59
C THR A 238 17.78 -9.70 9.81
N GLU A 239 18.23 -9.32 11.01
CA GLU A 239 18.01 -10.05 12.25
C GLU A 239 17.79 -9.09 13.41
N ILE A 240 16.64 -9.18 14.07
CA ILE A 240 16.36 -8.46 15.31
C ILE A 240 16.98 -9.25 16.47
N GLY A 241 17.83 -8.59 17.25
CA GLY A 241 18.46 -9.15 18.44
C GLY A 241 17.59 -9.05 19.68
N ASN A 242 16.89 -7.93 19.85
CA ASN A 242 16.02 -7.67 21.01
C ASN A 242 14.78 -6.86 20.62
N ILE A 243 13.66 -7.14 21.27
CA ILE A 243 12.42 -6.36 21.16
C ILE A 243 12.04 -5.90 22.56
N SER A 244 11.85 -4.59 22.74
CA SER A 244 11.41 -4.01 24.01
C SER A 244 10.30 -2.98 23.80
N PRO A 245 9.26 -2.96 24.65
CA PRO A 245 8.22 -1.93 24.57
C PRO A 245 8.83 -0.55 24.82
N LEU A 246 8.23 0.48 24.22
CA LEU A 246 8.46 1.85 24.67
C LEU A 246 7.87 2.06 26.08
N PRO A 247 8.33 3.10 26.82
CA PRO A 247 7.79 3.44 28.13
C PRO A 247 6.27 3.63 28.13
N GLU A 248 5.65 3.40 29.28
CA GLU A 248 4.20 3.57 29.43
C GLU A 248 3.72 5.02 29.29
N SER A 249 4.62 6.01 29.31
CA SER A 249 4.28 7.39 28.97
C SER A 249 4.03 7.62 27.48
N ILE A 250 4.49 6.70 26.62
CA ILE A 250 4.35 6.77 25.16
C ILE A 250 3.28 5.80 24.66
N ASN A 251 3.35 4.53 25.06
CA ASN A 251 2.31 3.56 24.72
C ASN A 251 1.04 3.93 25.48
N THR A 252 -0.10 3.89 24.81
CA THR A 252 -1.43 4.18 25.33
C THR A 252 -2.35 2.97 25.12
N ASP A 253 -3.56 3.00 25.68
CA ASP A 253 -4.59 1.98 25.44
C ASP A 253 -5.31 2.13 24.07
N SER A 254 -4.86 3.06 23.24
CA SER A 254 -5.46 3.44 21.96
C SER A 254 -4.67 2.91 20.76
N TYR A 255 -5.05 3.35 19.56
CA TYR A 255 -4.32 3.02 18.33
C TYR A 255 -3.10 3.94 18.18
N ASP A 256 -1.94 3.47 18.65
CA ASP A 256 -0.67 4.17 18.50
C ASP A 256 0.07 3.70 17.26
N ILE A 257 0.19 4.55 16.25
CA ILE A 257 0.58 4.14 14.91
C ILE A 257 1.69 5.00 14.29
N PHE A 258 2.38 4.38 13.33
CA PHE A 258 3.26 5.05 12.37
C PHE A 258 4.46 5.81 12.97
N PRO A 259 5.31 5.14 13.75
CA PRO A 259 6.41 5.80 14.42
C PRO A 259 7.54 6.19 13.46
N TRP A 260 8.26 7.24 13.83
CA TRP A 260 9.51 7.69 13.20
C TRP A 260 10.51 8.09 14.29
N MET A 261 11.79 7.78 14.08
CA MET A 261 12.84 8.27 14.98
C MET A 261 13.60 9.41 14.30
N ALA A 262 13.55 10.57 14.94
CA ALA A 262 14.30 11.75 14.54
C ALA A 262 15.75 11.66 15.04
N GLU A 263 16.53 12.73 14.85
CA GLU A 263 17.87 12.83 15.42
C GLU A 263 17.82 12.89 16.97
N ASN A 264 18.89 12.44 17.63
CA ASN A 264 19.03 12.33 19.09
C ASN A 264 18.08 11.32 19.75
N ASP A 265 17.64 10.30 19.00
CA ASP A 265 16.70 9.28 19.45
C ASP A 265 15.33 9.84 19.91
N ASP A 266 15.01 11.09 19.54
CA ASP A 266 13.67 11.63 19.66
C ASP A 266 12.69 10.83 18.79
N ILE A 267 11.46 10.67 19.24
CA ILE A 267 10.44 9.88 18.56
C ILE A 267 9.28 10.77 18.18
N VAL A 268 8.90 10.71 16.90
CA VAL A 268 7.70 11.33 16.38
C VAL A 268 6.68 10.22 16.14
N LEU A 269 5.49 10.38 16.72
CA LEU A 269 4.49 9.32 16.77
C LEU A 269 3.08 9.86 16.54
N THR A 270 2.16 8.98 16.15
CA THR A 270 0.75 9.33 15.97
C THR A 270 -0.11 8.51 16.93
N SER A 271 -1.02 9.15 17.67
CA SER A 271 -1.94 8.45 18.56
C SER A 271 -3.38 8.89 18.34
N TYR A 272 -4.32 7.94 18.40
CA TYR A 272 -5.76 8.23 18.52
C TYR A 272 -6.20 8.44 19.98
N GLY A 273 -5.29 8.20 20.93
CA GLY A 273 -5.52 8.25 22.37
C GLY A 273 -5.08 9.56 22.99
N LYS A 274 -5.01 9.55 24.32
CA LYS A 274 -4.47 10.68 25.10
C LYS A 274 -3.07 10.32 25.54
N VAL A 275 -2.06 10.87 24.89
CA VAL A 275 -0.68 10.74 25.35
C VAL A 275 -0.48 11.72 26.51
N GLU A 276 -0.12 11.19 27.69
CA GLU A 276 -0.03 11.94 28.96
C GLU A 276 -1.25 12.81 29.30
N GLY A 277 -2.45 12.39 28.89
CA GLY A 277 -3.71 13.10 29.17
C GLY A 277 -4.01 14.31 28.26
N VAL A 278 -3.16 14.57 27.25
CA VAL A 278 -3.40 15.62 26.25
C VAL A 278 -4.12 15.03 25.04
N GLU A 279 -5.36 15.49 24.83
CA GLU A 279 -6.21 15.16 23.68
C GLU A 279 -6.26 16.36 22.72
N LYS A 280 -6.11 16.12 21.42
CA LYS A 280 -6.59 17.03 20.40
C LYS A 280 -7.70 16.36 19.58
N SER A 281 -8.51 17.20 18.96
CA SER A 281 -9.87 16.93 18.50
C SER A 281 -9.97 16.13 17.19
N GLY A 282 -8.87 15.98 16.45
CA GLY A 282 -8.86 15.49 15.06
C GLY A 282 -8.96 13.97 14.85
N ARG A 283 -8.78 13.16 15.91
CA ARG A 283 -8.56 11.70 15.85
C ARG A 283 -7.34 11.33 14.99
N ALA A 284 -6.25 10.91 15.64
CA ALA A 284 -4.87 10.80 15.15
C ALA A 284 -4.14 12.14 15.24
N ASP A 285 -3.42 12.35 16.34
CA ASP A 285 -2.59 13.53 16.61
C ASP A 285 -1.11 13.16 16.58
N ILE A 286 -0.27 14.11 16.18
CA ILE A 286 1.19 13.97 16.16
C ILE A 286 1.78 14.42 17.51
N TYR A 287 2.62 13.58 18.09
CA TYR A 287 3.36 13.85 19.32
C TYR A 287 4.87 13.75 19.07
N LEU A 288 5.63 14.47 19.89
CA LEU A 288 7.08 14.38 19.96
C LEU A 288 7.46 13.93 21.36
N ALA A 289 8.13 12.79 21.44
CA ALA A 289 8.77 12.29 22.64
C ALA A 289 10.26 12.62 22.56
N LYS A 290 10.73 13.53 23.42
CA LYS A 290 12.13 13.94 23.49
C LYS A 290 12.90 13.10 24.49
N LEU A 291 14.01 12.52 24.05
CA LEU A 291 14.87 11.76 24.95
C LEU A 291 15.58 12.70 25.93
N GLN A 292 15.49 12.38 27.22
CA GLN A 292 16.13 13.13 28.31
C GLN A 292 17.45 12.48 28.73
N ASP A 293 18.32 13.23 29.41
CA ASP A 293 19.64 12.76 29.88
C ASP A 293 19.57 11.53 30.81
N ASP A 294 18.43 11.34 31.51
CA ASP A 294 18.19 10.19 32.39
C ASP A 294 17.63 8.95 31.68
N GLY A 295 17.44 9.03 30.35
CA GLY A 295 16.90 7.97 29.51
C GLY A 295 15.37 7.91 29.47
N SER A 296 14.67 8.81 30.17
CA SER A 296 13.21 8.96 30.05
C SER A 296 12.84 9.75 28.79
N TYR A 297 11.56 9.69 28.41
CA TYR A 297 11.01 10.52 27.35
C TYR A 297 10.06 11.56 27.94
N GLU A 298 10.27 12.83 27.58
CA GLU A 298 9.30 13.90 27.79
C GLU A 298 8.41 13.98 26.55
N VAL A 299 7.10 13.75 26.71
CA VAL A 299 6.18 13.68 25.59
C VAL A 299 5.28 14.90 25.54
N GLY A 300 5.13 15.48 24.35
CA GLY A 300 4.24 16.60 24.13
C GLY A 300 3.56 16.54 22.77
N VAL A 301 2.43 17.24 22.65
CA VAL A 301 1.82 17.52 21.35
C VAL A 301 2.85 18.26 20.50
N PHE A 302 3.00 17.84 19.24
CA PHE A 302 4.10 18.31 18.41
C PHE A 302 4.03 19.81 18.11
N ASP A 303 2.94 20.27 17.49
CA ASP A 303 2.73 21.68 17.17
C ASP A 303 1.24 21.98 16.98
N GLN A 304 0.82 23.21 17.32
CA GLN A 304 -0.59 23.58 17.26
C GLN A 304 -1.11 23.88 15.85
N ASP A 305 -0.26 24.34 14.94
CA ASP A 305 -0.62 24.66 13.56
C ASP A 305 -0.56 23.41 12.67
N ILE A 306 0.07 22.34 13.14
CA ILE A 306 0.16 21.04 12.46
C ILE A 306 -0.99 20.13 12.88
N ASN A 307 -1.21 19.91 14.19
CA ASN A 307 -2.36 19.15 14.66
C ASN A 307 -3.61 20.02 14.64
N THR A 308 -4.58 19.68 13.81
CA THR A 308 -5.81 20.46 13.63
C THR A 308 -7.05 19.68 14.09
N GLU A 309 -8.24 20.16 13.72
CA GLU A 309 -9.50 19.41 13.89
C GLU A 309 -9.65 18.26 12.86
N GLU A 310 -8.73 18.16 11.90
CA GLU A 310 -8.65 17.09 10.90
C GLU A 310 -7.69 16.01 11.39
N ALA A 311 -7.66 14.83 10.75
CA ALA A 311 -6.74 13.77 11.19
C ALA A 311 -5.35 13.99 10.58
N GLU A 312 -4.30 13.92 11.39
CA GLU A 312 -2.91 14.01 10.97
C GLU A 312 -2.09 12.80 11.44
N ALA A 313 -1.41 12.14 10.51
CA ALA A 313 -0.75 10.86 10.82
C ALA A 313 0.46 10.56 9.94
N GLY A 314 1.22 9.53 10.30
CA GLY A 314 2.24 8.91 9.44
C GLY A 314 3.37 9.85 9.10
N VAL A 315 4.04 10.30 10.15
CA VAL A 315 5.01 11.39 10.09
C VAL A 315 6.38 10.89 9.66
N PHE A 316 7.09 11.78 8.99
CA PHE A 316 8.52 11.78 8.75
C PHE A 316 9.06 13.14 9.14
N MET A 317 10.12 13.15 9.95
CA MET A 317 10.86 14.35 10.28
C MET A 317 12.27 14.22 9.70
N ASP A 318 12.67 15.20 8.90
CA ASP A 318 14.04 15.30 8.42
C ASP A 318 15.02 15.32 9.62
N TYR A 319 16.18 14.66 9.50
CA TYR A 319 17.10 14.51 10.63
C TYR A 319 17.61 15.85 11.17
N ASP A 320 17.80 16.85 10.31
CA ASP A 320 18.18 18.21 10.72
C ASP A 320 16.98 19.03 11.25
N ARG A 321 15.80 18.41 11.40
CA ARG A 321 14.53 19.01 11.84
C ARG A 321 14.10 20.23 11.02
N ARG A 322 14.48 20.26 9.74
CA ARG A 322 14.21 21.38 8.82
C ARG A 322 12.77 21.38 8.31
N PHE A 323 12.16 20.21 8.18
CA PHE A 323 10.77 20.05 7.75
C PHE A 323 10.19 18.75 8.31
N ILE A 324 8.86 18.66 8.31
CA ILE A 324 8.14 17.39 8.49
C ILE A 324 7.25 17.10 7.29
N ILE A 325 7.05 15.81 7.01
CA ILE A 325 6.06 15.31 6.06
C ILE A 325 5.08 14.42 6.83
N PHE A 326 3.79 14.56 6.56
CA PHE A 326 2.74 13.76 7.19
C PHE A 326 1.55 13.66 6.24
N HIS A 327 0.65 12.73 6.47
CA HIS A 327 -0.63 12.70 5.75
C HIS A 327 -1.74 13.30 6.59
N LYS A 328 -2.66 13.96 5.90
CA LYS A 328 -3.82 14.62 6.48
C LYS A 328 -5.07 14.22 5.73
N ASN A 329 -6.16 13.99 6.46
CA ASN A 329 -7.49 13.77 5.90
C ASN A 329 -8.57 14.43 6.74
N ASN A 330 -9.73 14.65 6.11
CA ASN A 330 -10.96 14.99 6.79
C ASN A 330 -12.03 13.96 6.42
N ARG A 331 -12.30 13.04 7.35
CA ARG A 331 -13.29 11.96 7.19
C ARG A 331 -14.72 12.50 7.09
N GLU A 332 -15.06 13.57 7.81
CA GLU A 332 -16.41 14.16 7.77
C GLU A 332 -16.72 14.79 6.41
N LYS A 333 -15.71 15.40 5.78
CA LYS A 333 -15.78 15.97 4.43
C LYS A 333 -15.52 14.94 3.33
N GLY A 334 -15.23 13.68 3.67
CA GLY A 334 -14.93 12.62 2.71
C GLY A 334 -13.66 12.86 1.88
N THR A 335 -12.67 13.54 2.45
CA THR A 335 -11.41 13.81 1.75
C THR A 335 -10.41 12.67 2.00
N PRO A 336 -9.69 12.19 0.96
CA PRO A 336 -8.71 11.12 1.11
C PRO A 336 -7.45 11.62 1.83
N ASP A 337 -6.62 10.68 2.32
CA ASP A 337 -5.28 11.02 2.81
C ASP A 337 -4.46 11.69 1.71
N GLN A 338 -3.84 12.81 2.03
CA GLN A 338 -2.90 13.50 1.15
C GLN A 338 -1.65 13.87 1.94
N LEU A 339 -0.50 13.89 1.28
CA LEU A 339 0.76 14.27 1.92
C LEU A 339 0.92 15.79 1.99
N TYR A 340 1.29 16.27 3.16
CA TYR A 340 1.59 17.66 3.46
C TYR A 340 3.02 17.79 3.97
N ILE A 341 3.59 18.98 3.79
CA ILE A 341 4.88 19.38 4.35
C ILE A 341 4.71 20.66 5.16
N SER A 342 5.34 20.69 6.33
CA SER A 342 5.55 21.92 7.11
C SER A 342 7.04 22.13 7.29
N THR A 343 7.49 23.37 7.16
CA THR A 343 8.90 23.76 7.22
C THR A 343 9.17 24.48 8.54
N LYS A 344 10.37 24.29 9.09
CA LYS A 344 10.79 24.96 10.31
C LYS A 344 11.61 26.20 9.96
N GLN A 345 11.18 27.35 10.47
CA GLN A 345 11.96 28.59 10.41
C GLN A 345 12.20 29.08 11.84
N ALA A 346 13.47 29.10 12.25
CA ALA A 346 13.85 29.23 13.66
C ALA A 346 13.14 28.17 14.52
N ASP A 347 12.30 28.58 15.47
CA ASP A 347 11.55 27.69 16.36
C ASP A 347 10.06 27.59 16.04
N VAL A 348 9.65 28.03 14.84
CA VAL A 348 8.25 28.05 14.42
C VAL A 348 8.06 27.18 13.19
N TRP A 349 7.05 26.32 13.22
CA TRP A 349 6.59 25.54 12.09
C TRP A 349 5.67 26.37 11.20
N SER A 350 5.83 26.27 9.87
CA SER A 350 4.95 26.94 8.92
C SER A 350 3.58 26.25 8.87
N THR A 351 2.55 26.97 8.44
CA THR A 351 1.28 26.32 8.05
C THR A 351 1.56 25.21 7.02
N PRO A 352 1.03 23.99 7.21
CA PRO A 352 1.28 22.89 6.30
C PRO A 352 0.77 23.18 4.88
N GLN A 353 1.61 22.90 3.89
CA GLN A 353 1.25 22.94 2.47
C GLN A 353 1.15 21.54 1.90
N LYS A 354 0.18 21.32 1.01
CA LYS A 354 -0.03 20.03 0.36
C LYS A 354 1.07 19.80 -0.67
N LEU A 355 1.69 18.63 -0.69
CA LEU A 355 2.64 18.26 -1.75
C LEU A 355 1.93 18.22 -3.11
N SER A 356 2.58 18.73 -4.14
CA SER A 356 2.08 18.77 -5.51
C SER A 356 1.99 17.39 -6.18
N ALA A 357 1.38 17.36 -7.37
CA ALA A 357 1.44 16.19 -8.23
C ALA A 357 2.89 15.98 -8.72
N PRO A 358 3.34 14.73 -8.94
CA PRO A 358 2.55 13.50 -9.00
C PRO A 358 2.48 12.76 -7.66
N VAL A 359 2.83 13.36 -6.52
CA VAL A 359 2.68 12.71 -5.21
C VAL A 359 1.20 12.62 -4.87
N ASN A 360 0.55 13.76 -4.70
CA ASN A 360 -0.88 13.83 -4.45
C ASN A 360 -1.68 13.88 -5.75
N ARG A 361 -2.84 13.22 -5.77
CA ARG A 361 -3.78 13.21 -6.89
C ARG A 361 -5.20 13.44 -6.39
N ASP A 362 -6.04 14.05 -7.23
CA ASP A 362 -7.42 14.41 -6.92
C ASP A 362 -8.37 13.20 -6.81
N PHE A 363 -7.95 12.01 -7.25
CA PHE A 363 -8.78 10.81 -7.30
C PHE A 363 -8.31 9.68 -6.39
N THR A 364 -7.33 9.91 -5.50
CA THR A 364 -6.83 8.82 -4.65
C THR A 364 -6.06 9.33 -3.45
N TRP A 365 -5.83 8.45 -2.48
CA TRP A 365 -5.03 8.72 -1.30
C TRP A 365 -3.52 8.57 -1.55
N SER A 366 -2.73 9.31 -0.79
CA SER A 366 -1.28 9.16 -0.66
C SER A 366 -0.87 9.33 0.79
N TYR A 367 -0.06 8.41 1.30
CA TYR A 367 0.33 8.37 2.72
C TYR A 367 1.75 7.82 2.93
N ALA A 368 2.23 7.84 4.17
CA ALA A 368 3.54 7.32 4.58
C ALA A 368 4.73 7.91 3.78
N GLY A 369 4.73 9.22 3.55
CA GLY A 369 5.79 9.92 2.83
C GLY A 369 7.10 9.96 3.62
N ARG A 370 8.19 9.41 3.09
CA ARG A 370 9.53 9.42 3.72
C ARG A 370 10.64 9.65 2.72
N ILE A 371 11.65 10.44 3.10
CA ILE A 371 12.80 10.74 2.23
C ILE A 371 13.99 9.91 2.69
N ASP A 372 14.79 9.41 1.73
CA ASP A 372 16.02 8.73 2.10
C ASP A 372 17.07 9.68 2.70
N PRO A 373 18.00 9.19 3.54
CA PRO A 373 18.95 10.08 4.21
C PRO A 373 19.90 10.85 3.27
N GLN A 374 19.96 10.52 1.97
CA GLN A 374 20.74 11.27 0.98
C GLN A 374 19.90 12.35 0.28
N GLY A 375 18.60 12.44 0.58
CA GLY A 375 17.70 13.42 -0.03
C GLY A 375 17.39 13.13 -1.50
N LYS A 376 17.57 11.88 -1.97
CA LYS A 376 17.46 11.57 -3.40
C LYS A 376 16.02 11.31 -3.83
N TYR A 377 15.28 10.56 -3.04
CA TYR A 377 13.92 10.11 -3.35
C TYR A 377 12.98 10.28 -2.15
N LEU A 378 11.77 10.76 -2.45
CA LEU A 378 10.61 10.62 -1.58
C LEU A 378 9.89 9.30 -1.91
N TYR A 379 9.71 8.45 -0.92
CA TYR A 379 8.92 7.23 -0.98
C TYR A 379 7.55 7.48 -0.37
N PHE A 380 6.49 6.92 -0.96
CA PHE A 380 5.14 7.01 -0.41
C PHE A 380 4.27 5.85 -0.86
N ASN A 381 3.16 5.65 -0.16
CA ASN A 381 2.17 4.64 -0.50
C ASN A 381 0.96 5.25 -1.21
N SER A 382 0.44 4.52 -2.20
CA SER A 382 -0.86 4.83 -2.82
C SER A 382 -1.52 3.58 -3.40
N GLY A 383 -2.84 3.61 -3.52
CA GLY A 383 -3.67 2.53 -4.06
C GLY A 383 -4.20 2.79 -5.47
N PHE A 384 -3.77 3.85 -6.14
CA PHE A 384 -4.41 4.37 -7.37
C PHE A 384 -4.41 3.40 -8.56
N ARG A 385 -3.63 2.31 -8.48
CA ARG A 385 -3.57 1.23 -9.48
C ARG A 385 -4.27 -0.05 -9.02
N GLY A 386 -5.23 0.06 -8.09
CA GLY A 386 -6.09 -1.03 -7.62
C GLY A 386 -5.64 -1.70 -6.33
N LYS A 387 -4.33 -1.76 -6.07
CA LYS A 387 -3.74 -2.27 -4.82
C LYS A 387 -2.76 -1.28 -4.19
N ILE A 388 -2.59 -1.38 -2.87
CA ILE A 388 -1.62 -0.57 -2.12
C ILE A 388 -0.21 -0.98 -2.54
N GLN A 389 0.55 -0.01 -3.04
CA GLN A 389 1.95 -0.20 -3.43
C GLN A 389 2.79 0.99 -2.97
N ILE A 390 4.10 0.83 -3.05
CA ILE A 390 5.08 1.89 -2.79
C ILE A 390 5.49 2.50 -4.11
N TYR A 391 5.52 3.83 -4.15
CA TYR A 391 6.04 4.64 -5.24
C TYR A 391 7.22 5.47 -4.74
N ARG A 392 8.05 5.95 -5.66
CA ARG A 392 9.07 6.95 -5.36
C ARG A 392 9.16 7.99 -6.45
N ILE A 393 9.59 9.19 -6.08
CA ILE A 393 9.88 10.31 -6.99
C ILE A 393 11.19 10.96 -6.56
N ALA A 394 11.97 11.49 -7.51
CA ALA A 394 13.15 12.25 -7.15
C ALA A 394 12.74 13.53 -6.40
N VAL A 395 13.46 13.87 -5.34
CA VAL A 395 13.12 15.01 -4.47
C VAL A 395 13.17 16.34 -5.22
N ASN A 396 14.07 16.47 -6.19
CA ASN A 396 14.19 17.66 -7.05
C ASN A 396 13.07 17.82 -8.09
N GLU A 397 12.14 16.87 -8.17
CA GLU A 397 10.91 17.02 -8.96
C GLU A 397 9.78 17.66 -8.14
N LEU A 398 10.03 18.01 -6.87
CA LEU A 398 9.06 18.60 -5.95
C LEU A 398 9.53 19.98 -5.49
N GLU A 399 8.84 21.02 -5.98
CA GLU A 399 9.14 22.42 -5.67
C GLU A 399 9.15 22.68 -4.15
N GLU A 400 8.32 21.97 -3.39
CA GLU A 400 8.22 22.13 -1.94
C GLU A 400 9.46 21.63 -1.18
N LEU A 401 10.28 20.79 -1.81
CA LEU A 401 11.49 20.21 -1.22
C LEU A 401 12.79 20.81 -1.78
N GLU A 402 12.73 21.55 -2.88
CA GLU A 402 13.89 22.22 -3.48
C GLU A 402 14.75 23.02 -2.48
N PRO A 403 14.17 23.78 -1.50
CA PRO A 403 14.97 24.55 -0.55
C PRO A 403 15.93 23.72 0.34
N PHE A 404 15.74 22.40 0.42
CA PHE A 404 16.47 21.54 1.35
C PHE A 404 17.51 20.63 0.68
N PHE A 405 17.42 20.44 -0.64
CA PHE A 405 18.19 19.42 -1.37
C PHE A 405 18.79 19.89 -2.70
N ASN A 406 18.67 21.18 -3.03
CA ASN A 406 19.29 21.80 -4.21
C ASN A 406 20.75 22.22 -4.01
#